data_AF-A0A2M6ZQJ1-F1
#
_entry.id   AF-A0A2M6ZQJ1-F1
#
_cell.length_a   1.000
_cell.length_b   1.000
_cell.length_c   1.000
_cell.angle_alpha   90.00
_cell.angle_beta   90.00
_cell.angle_gamma   90.00
#
_symmetry.space_group_name_H-M   'P 1'
#
loop_
_entity.id
_entity.type
_entity.pdbx_description
1 polymer ?
#
loop_
_entity_poly.entity_id
_entity_poly.type
_entity_poly.pdbx_seq_one_letter_code
_entity_poly.pdbx_strand_id
1 'polypeptide(L)'
;MFKNLICIIRVFKTYPSQVCIKIFVFLTFGLFLILFFLINAILYKSVFSFALSALGFILGFYIIWAIVPQIKLPFQSKVWKGIDLLDSDILLTFDDAPSKYTNQILDVLDINNIKAIFFVIGQNCLHYPDKVKEIISRGHVIGCHGMWHKKYLFSSKSFIQKDIKECMRILSQNFKISPNLFRSPHGFRNFYLANIIGLFDMVHLSWHRGFWDTDPNVSTEELILRAKEITKGEILLFHDGIDTVLDPNRSNFLTIFPNIINMLQNKGFSFADPRIFIKHLN
;
A
#
# COMPACT_ATOMS: atom_id res chain seq x y z
N MET A 1 20.35 -15.52 -14.18
CA MET A 1 19.02 -14.90 -14.32
C MET A 1 18.39 -14.44 -12.99
N PHE A 2 18.34 -15.26 -11.93
CA PHE A 2 17.75 -14.88 -10.64
C PHE A 2 18.45 -13.73 -9.88
N LYS A 3 19.78 -13.59 -9.98
CA LYS A 3 20.52 -12.47 -9.34
C LYS A 3 20.16 -11.09 -9.91
N ASN A 4 19.80 -11.00 -11.20
CA ASN A 4 19.40 -9.73 -11.83
C ASN A 4 17.96 -9.35 -11.46
N LEU A 5 17.08 -10.33 -11.23
CA LEU A 5 15.74 -10.07 -10.70
C LEU A 5 15.81 -9.53 -9.26
N ILE A 6 16.73 -10.06 -8.44
CA ILE A 6 17.02 -9.54 -7.09
C ILE A 6 17.59 -8.12 -7.16
N CYS A 7 18.40 -7.81 -8.18
CA CYS A 7 18.92 -6.46 -8.40
C CYS A 7 17.83 -5.46 -8.77
N ILE A 8 16.90 -5.85 -9.65
CA ILE A 8 15.70 -5.04 -9.99
C ILE A 8 14.81 -4.85 -8.76
N ILE A 9 14.55 -5.91 -7.98
CA ILE A 9 13.80 -5.83 -6.72
C ILE A 9 14.53 -4.94 -5.70
N ARG A 10 15.87 -4.96 -5.67
CA ARG A 10 16.68 -4.04 -4.84
C ARG A 10 16.53 -2.60 -5.31
N VAL A 11 16.60 -2.33 -6.61
CA VAL A 11 16.35 -1.00 -7.18
C VAL A 11 14.96 -0.49 -6.79
N PHE A 12 13.93 -1.35 -6.80
CA PHE A 12 12.59 -1.00 -6.30
C PHE A 12 12.51 -0.79 -4.78
N LYS A 13 13.36 -1.45 -4.00
CA LYS A 13 13.46 -1.27 -2.54
C LYS A 13 14.19 0.01 -2.15
N THR A 14 15.14 0.49 -2.96
CA THR A 14 15.88 1.72 -2.67
C THR A 14 15.10 2.95 -3.10
N TYR A 15 14.55 3.00 -4.31
CA TYR A 15 13.83 4.16 -4.81
C TYR A 15 12.85 3.70 -5.88
N PRO A 16 11.60 4.15 -5.83
CA PRO A 16 11.42 5.40 -6.55
C PRO A 16 10.42 6.35 -5.92
N SER A 17 10.81 7.62 -5.88
CA SER A 17 9.83 8.70 -5.96
C SER A 17 8.84 8.41 -7.11
N GLN A 18 7.65 9.02 -7.10
CA GLN A 18 6.67 8.85 -8.18
C GLN A 18 7.27 8.97 -9.60
N VAL A 19 8.36 9.74 -9.74
CA VAL A 19 9.13 9.92 -10.96
C VAL A 19 9.76 8.61 -11.45
N CYS A 20 10.51 7.86 -10.65
CA CYS A 20 11.14 6.64 -11.17
C CYS A 20 10.17 5.46 -11.34
N ILE A 21 9.00 5.45 -10.67
CA ILE A 21 7.90 4.53 -11.05
C ILE A 21 7.43 4.86 -12.47
N LYS A 22 7.17 6.14 -12.77
CA LYS A 22 6.75 6.58 -14.10
C LYS A 22 7.81 6.24 -15.16
N ILE A 23 9.09 6.50 -14.88
CA ILE A 23 10.21 6.16 -15.79
C ILE A 23 10.30 4.65 -16.00
N PHE A 24 10.22 3.85 -14.94
CA PHE A 24 10.27 2.39 -15.06
C PHE A 24 9.10 1.86 -15.91
N VAL A 25 7.88 2.33 -15.64
CA VAL A 25 6.70 1.94 -16.43
C VAL A 25 6.89 2.34 -17.89
N PHE A 26 7.40 3.55 -18.16
CA PHE A 26 7.67 4.05 -19.50
C PHE A 26 8.74 3.23 -20.24
N LEU A 27 9.88 2.93 -19.59
CA LEU A 27 10.96 2.13 -20.16
C LEU A 27 10.52 0.68 -20.41
N THR A 28 9.79 0.11 -19.46
CA THR A 28 9.27 -1.26 -19.58
C THR A 28 8.26 -1.35 -20.73
N PHE A 29 7.37 -0.35 -20.84
CA PHE A 29 6.44 -0.23 -21.96
C PHE A 29 7.16 -0.08 -23.31
N GLY A 30 8.18 0.78 -23.39
CA GLY A 30 9.01 0.95 -24.57
C GLY A 30 9.71 -0.35 -24.99
N LEU A 31 10.26 -1.10 -24.02
CA LEU A 31 10.87 -2.40 -24.28
C LEU A 31 9.85 -3.42 -24.80
N PHE A 32 8.64 -3.47 -24.21
CA PHE A 32 7.57 -4.34 -24.69
C PHE A 32 7.14 -4.00 -26.11
N LEU A 33 7.07 -2.73 -26.49
CA LEU A 33 6.78 -2.31 -27.87
C LEU A 33 7.90 -2.74 -28.82
N ILE A 34 9.17 -2.54 -28.46
CA ILE A 34 10.31 -2.96 -29.29
C ILE A 34 10.28 -4.48 -29.51
N LEU A 35 10.07 -5.26 -28.44
CA LEU A 35 9.96 -6.72 -28.52
C LEU A 35 8.77 -7.15 -29.38
N PHE A 36 7.62 -6.48 -29.25
CA PHE A 36 6.45 -6.75 -30.08
C PHE A 36 6.77 -6.60 -31.59
N PHE A 37 7.40 -5.49 -31.98
CA PHE A 37 7.75 -5.26 -33.38
C PHE A 37 8.84 -6.22 -33.88
N LEU A 38 9.86 -6.51 -33.05
CA LEU A 38 10.93 -7.46 -33.40
C LEU A 38 10.38 -8.88 -33.61
N ILE A 39 9.53 -9.37 -32.71
CA ILE A 39 8.93 -10.71 -32.82
C ILE A 39 8.10 -10.82 -34.11
N ASN A 40 7.31 -9.79 -34.42
CA ASN A 40 6.51 -9.79 -35.65
C ASN A 40 7.33 -9.61 -36.92
N ALA A 41 8.51 -8.97 -36.85
CA ALA A 41 9.46 -8.91 -37.95
C ALA A 41 10.14 -10.26 -38.21
N ILE A 42 10.46 -11.03 -37.14
CA ILE A 42 11.14 -12.32 -37.22
C ILE A 42 10.19 -13.48 -37.57
N LEU A 43 9.01 -13.54 -36.95
CA LEU A 43 8.05 -14.65 -37.10
C LEU A 43 7.12 -14.52 -38.32
N TYR A 44 7.56 -13.81 -39.36
CA TYR A 44 6.86 -13.69 -40.64
C TYR A 44 5.41 -13.18 -40.54
N LYS A 45 5.18 -12.03 -39.88
CA LYS A 45 3.92 -11.22 -39.90
C LYS A 45 2.62 -12.03 -40.00
N SER A 46 2.57 -13.19 -39.35
CA SER A 46 1.41 -14.06 -39.43
C SER A 46 0.39 -13.55 -38.44
N VAL A 47 -0.89 -13.82 -38.70
CA VAL A 47 -1.96 -13.54 -37.73
C VAL A 47 -1.62 -14.19 -36.38
N PHE A 48 -0.98 -15.36 -36.40
CA PHE A 48 -0.51 -16.07 -35.23
C PHE A 48 0.59 -15.33 -34.45
N SER A 49 1.64 -14.84 -35.13
CA SER A 49 2.71 -14.09 -34.44
C SER A 49 2.18 -12.79 -33.83
N PHE A 50 1.26 -12.13 -34.52
CA PHE A 50 0.62 -10.91 -34.03
C PHE A 50 -0.22 -11.18 -32.78
N ALA A 51 -1.04 -12.23 -32.81
CA ALA A 51 -1.87 -12.63 -31.66
C ALA A 51 -1.00 -12.99 -30.44
N LEU A 52 0.08 -13.74 -30.65
CA LEU A 52 1.00 -14.13 -29.57
C LEU A 52 1.70 -12.92 -28.94
N SER A 53 2.21 -11.98 -29.76
CA SER A 53 2.83 -10.76 -29.26
C SER A 53 1.83 -9.84 -28.55
N ALA A 54 0.60 -9.74 -29.06
CA ALA A 54 -0.46 -8.96 -28.43
C ALA A 54 -0.84 -9.54 -27.05
N LEU A 55 -0.97 -10.87 -26.95
CA LEU A 55 -1.21 -11.55 -25.68
C LEU A 55 -0.09 -11.29 -24.67
N GLY A 56 1.18 -11.39 -25.10
CA GLY A 56 2.34 -11.10 -24.26
C GLY A 56 2.35 -9.66 -23.76
N PHE A 57 1.99 -8.71 -24.62
CA PHE A 57 1.88 -7.29 -24.25
C PHE A 57 0.78 -7.04 -23.22
N ILE A 58 -0.41 -7.60 -23.43
CA ILE A 58 -1.55 -7.52 -22.50
C ILE A 58 -1.17 -8.12 -21.14
N LEU A 59 -0.52 -9.29 -21.14
CA LEU A 59 -0.08 -9.95 -19.92
C LEU A 59 1.00 -9.15 -19.19
N GLY A 60 1.96 -8.58 -19.92
CA GLY A 60 2.99 -7.71 -19.36
C GLY A 60 2.41 -6.46 -18.69
N PHE A 61 1.48 -5.79 -19.38
CA PHE A 61 0.77 -4.64 -18.83
C PHE A 61 -0.05 -5.01 -17.60
N TYR A 62 -0.76 -6.15 -17.63
CA TYR A 62 -1.46 -6.67 -16.47
C TYR A 62 -0.54 -6.87 -15.28
N ILE A 63 0.61 -7.54 -15.47
CA ILE A 63 1.56 -7.81 -14.37
C ILE A 63 2.04 -6.50 -13.75
N ILE A 64 2.47 -5.54 -14.58
CA ILE A 64 2.93 -4.22 -14.09
C ILE A 64 1.82 -3.54 -13.30
N TRP A 65 0.60 -3.47 -13.84
CA TRP A 65 -0.54 -2.91 -13.12
C TRP A 65 -0.84 -3.64 -11.80
N ALA A 66 -0.73 -4.97 -11.80
CA ALA A 66 -1.07 -5.81 -10.65
C ALA A 66 -0.06 -5.71 -9.50
N ILE A 67 1.20 -5.37 -9.78
CA ILE A 67 2.28 -5.25 -8.78
C ILE A 67 2.67 -3.81 -8.44
N VAL A 68 2.32 -2.83 -9.28
CA VAL A 68 2.59 -1.41 -9.03
C VAL A 68 1.31 -0.75 -8.52
N PRO A 69 1.16 -0.59 -7.19
CA PRO A 69 -0.09 -0.13 -6.58
C PRO A 69 -0.43 1.33 -6.92
N GLN A 70 0.50 2.10 -7.47
CA GLN A 70 0.32 3.50 -7.87
C GLN A 70 -0.33 3.67 -9.26
N ILE A 71 -0.43 2.60 -10.06
CA ILE A 71 -1.08 2.67 -11.38
C ILE A 71 -2.60 2.61 -11.18
N LYS A 72 -3.36 3.46 -11.87
CA LYS A 72 -4.83 3.39 -11.89
C LYS A 72 -5.28 3.12 -13.32
N LEU A 73 -6.16 2.15 -13.52
CA LEU A 73 -6.83 1.97 -14.81
C LEU A 73 -8.09 2.82 -14.86
N PRO A 74 -8.48 3.37 -16.03
CA PRO A 74 -9.58 4.32 -16.15
C PRO A 74 -10.93 3.76 -15.66
N PHE A 75 -11.13 2.45 -15.74
CA PHE A 75 -12.35 1.77 -15.27
C PHE A 75 -12.37 1.47 -13.75
N GLN A 76 -11.33 1.86 -13.01
CA GLN A 76 -11.20 1.59 -11.57
C GLN A 76 -11.56 2.82 -10.74
N SER A 77 -12.80 3.28 -10.85
CA SER A 77 -13.27 4.48 -10.13
C SER A 77 -12.99 4.40 -8.62
N LYS A 78 -13.16 3.21 -8.01
CA LYS A 78 -12.92 2.93 -6.58
C LYS A 78 -11.45 2.64 -6.19
N VAL A 79 -10.50 2.73 -7.11
CA VAL A 79 -9.06 2.69 -6.80
C VAL A 79 -8.56 4.12 -6.75
N TRP A 80 -7.94 4.49 -5.64
CA TRP A 80 -7.64 5.87 -5.37
C TRP A 80 -6.15 6.10 -5.12
N LYS A 81 -5.61 7.11 -5.81
CA LYS A 81 -4.19 7.46 -5.88
C LYS A 81 -4.04 8.87 -5.32
N GLY A 82 -4.04 9.02 -4.00
CA GLY A 82 -3.79 10.34 -3.42
C GLY A 82 -4.96 11.31 -3.54
N ILE A 83 -5.19 12.10 -2.51
CA ILE A 83 -6.14 13.23 -2.55
C ILE A 83 -5.35 14.31 -3.32
N ASP A 84 -6.06 15.23 -3.97
CA ASP A 84 -5.59 16.61 -4.09
C ASP A 84 -5.49 17.19 -2.67
N LEU A 85 -4.49 16.74 -1.92
CA LEU A 85 -4.28 17.14 -0.53
C LEU A 85 -4.01 18.63 -0.62
N LEU A 86 -4.53 19.40 0.33
CA LEU A 86 -4.16 20.81 0.40
C LEU A 86 -2.65 20.90 0.21
N ASP A 87 -2.18 21.94 -0.47
CA ASP A 87 -0.83 21.99 -1.04
C ASP A 87 0.34 21.76 -0.04
N SER A 88 0.10 21.57 1.25
CA SER A 88 1.10 21.20 2.27
C SER A 88 0.81 19.90 3.03
N ASP A 89 -0.32 19.25 2.81
CA ASP A 89 -0.79 18.13 3.62
C ASP A 89 -0.14 16.80 3.20
N ILE A 90 0.22 15.98 4.19
CA ILE A 90 0.60 14.57 4.02
C ILE A 90 -0.28 13.67 4.89
N LEU A 91 -0.54 12.45 4.44
CA LEU A 91 -1.38 11.49 5.16
C LEU A 91 -0.55 10.31 5.67
N LEU A 92 -0.56 10.09 6.99
CA LEU A 92 0.11 8.94 7.60
C LEU A 92 -0.78 7.71 7.58
N THR A 93 -0.22 6.58 7.12
CA THR A 93 -0.90 5.28 7.12
C THR A 93 0.03 4.20 7.65
N PHE A 94 -0.55 3.25 8.40
CA PHE A 94 0.16 2.14 9.03
C PHE A 94 -0.48 0.82 8.62
N ASP A 95 0.27 -0.03 7.92
CA ASP A 95 -0.15 -1.38 7.57
C ASP A 95 0.21 -2.40 8.67
N ASP A 96 -0.34 -3.60 8.57
CA ASP A 96 -0.09 -4.73 9.48
C ASP A 96 -0.51 -4.52 10.94
N ALA A 97 -1.38 -3.54 11.20
CA ALA A 97 -1.90 -3.28 12.53
C ALA A 97 -2.91 -4.35 12.97
N PRO A 98 -3.25 -4.42 14.27
CA PRO A 98 -2.45 -3.95 15.40
C PRO A 98 -1.23 -4.85 15.69
N SER A 99 -0.32 -4.39 16.54
CA SER A 99 0.79 -5.15 17.10
C SER A 99 1.06 -4.77 18.56
N LYS A 100 2.07 -5.40 19.18
CA LYS A 100 2.55 -4.96 20.51
C LYS A 100 3.05 -3.51 20.57
N TYR A 101 3.39 -2.93 19.42
CA TYR A 101 3.95 -1.58 19.31
C TYR A 101 2.93 -0.50 18.97
N THR A 102 1.66 -0.87 18.74
CA THR A 102 0.60 0.07 18.38
C THR A 102 0.50 1.25 19.34
N ASN A 103 0.57 1.02 20.66
CA ASN A 103 0.45 2.10 21.63
C ASN A 103 1.61 3.10 21.53
N GLN A 104 2.84 2.63 21.32
CA GLN A 104 4.00 3.50 21.18
C GLN A 104 3.90 4.37 19.92
N ILE A 105 3.35 3.84 18.83
CA ILE A 105 3.05 4.63 17.63
C ILE A 105 1.98 5.67 17.96
N LEU A 106 0.88 5.26 18.60
CA LEU A 106 -0.21 6.16 19.00
C LEU A 106 0.27 7.28 19.93
N ASP A 107 1.16 6.99 20.88
CA ASP A 107 1.72 7.99 21.79
C ASP A 107 2.52 9.07 21.03
N VAL A 108 3.32 8.67 20.03
CA VAL A 108 4.03 9.63 19.16
C VAL A 108 3.04 10.47 18.35
N LEU A 109 1.97 9.88 17.84
CA LEU A 109 0.94 10.60 17.10
C LEU A 109 0.19 11.60 17.99
N ASP A 110 -0.18 11.21 19.21
CA ASP A 110 -0.91 12.05 20.16
C ASP A 110 -0.06 13.24 20.64
N ILE A 111 1.22 13.02 20.96
CA ILE A 111 2.16 14.10 21.33
C ILE A 111 2.22 15.18 20.24
N ASN A 112 2.10 14.78 18.98
CA ASN A 112 2.16 15.67 17.83
C ASN A 112 0.78 16.11 17.32
N ASN A 113 -0.31 15.72 18.00
CA ASN A 113 -1.69 15.97 17.58
C ASN A 113 -2.00 15.51 16.13
N ILE A 114 -1.47 14.35 15.74
CA ILE A 114 -1.63 13.79 14.40
C ILE A 114 -2.68 12.66 14.42
N LYS A 115 -3.57 12.64 13.43
CA LYS A 115 -4.44 11.49 13.15
C LYS A 115 -3.99 10.76 11.89
N ALA A 116 -4.25 9.46 11.85
CA ALA A 116 -3.69 8.54 10.88
C ALA A 116 -4.68 7.41 10.55
N ILE A 117 -4.39 6.65 9.50
CA ILE A 117 -5.14 5.44 9.12
C ILE A 117 -4.34 4.22 9.48
N PHE A 118 -4.95 3.28 10.20
CA PHE A 118 -4.39 1.97 10.50
C PHE A 118 -5.12 0.92 9.67
N PHE A 119 -4.41 0.28 8.74
CA PHE A 119 -4.90 -0.87 7.98
C PHE A 119 -4.69 -2.13 8.81
N VAL A 120 -5.77 -2.64 9.37
CA VAL A 120 -5.72 -3.74 10.34
C VAL A 120 -5.92 -5.10 9.66
N ILE A 121 -5.15 -6.08 10.13
CA ILE A 121 -5.30 -7.48 9.75
C ILE A 121 -6.24 -8.15 10.76
N GLY A 122 -7.28 -8.83 10.27
CA GLY A 122 -8.29 -9.44 11.14
C GLY A 122 -7.71 -10.46 12.13
N GLN A 123 -6.71 -11.25 11.74
CA GLN A 123 -5.99 -12.16 12.65
C GLN A 123 -5.27 -11.38 13.76
N ASN A 124 -4.63 -10.26 13.45
CA ASN A 124 -3.93 -9.44 14.44
C ASN A 124 -4.92 -8.78 15.40
N CYS A 125 -6.09 -8.35 14.91
CA CYS A 125 -7.17 -7.81 15.74
C CYS A 125 -7.65 -8.81 16.79
N LEU A 126 -7.72 -10.10 16.46
CA LEU A 126 -8.08 -11.15 17.42
C LEU A 126 -7.02 -11.32 18.51
N HIS A 127 -5.75 -11.12 18.18
CA HIS A 127 -4.65 -11.26 19.13
C HIS A 127 -4.44 -10.01 20.00
N TYR A 128 -4.66 -8.83 19.44
CA TYR A 128 -4.48 -7.53 20.10
C TYR A 128 -5.78 -6.70 20.14
N PRO A 129 -6.89 -7.21 20.71
CA PRO A 129 -8.17 -6.52 20.70
C PRO A 129 -8.12 -5.17 21.42
N ASP A 130 -7.34 -5.06 22.50
CA ASP A 130 -7.23 -3.80 23.24
C ASP A 130 -6.49 -2.72 22.44
N LYS A 131 -5.54 -3.11 21.58
CA LYS A 131 -4.84 -2.17 20.69
C LYS A 131 -5.78 -1.62 19.62
N VAL A 132 -6.71 -2.43 19.11
CA VAL A 132 -7.77 -1.93 18.21
C VAL A 132 -8.64 -0.89 18.91
N LYS A 133 -9.03 -1.14 20.17
CA LYS A 133 -9.79 -0.17 20.97
C LYS A 133 -9.01 1.13 21.19
N GLU A 134 -7.70 1.04 21.46
CA GLU A 134 -6.83 2.22 21.59
C GLU A 134 -6.82 3.07 20.31
N ILE A 135 -6.61 2.44 19.15
CA ILE A 135 -6.67 3.12 17.84
C ILE A 135 -7.99 3.89 17.68
N ILE A 136 -9.13 3.24 17.99
CA ILE A 136 -10.47 3.85 17.89
C ILE A 136 -10.63 5.00 18.90
N SER A 137 -10.31 4.75 20.17
CA SER A 137 -10.53 5.70 21.27
C SER A 137 -9.73 6.99 21.10
N ARG A 138 -8.54 6.91 20.50
CA ARG A 138 -7.68 8.05 20.17
C ARG A 138 -8.08 8.71 18.84
N GLY A 139 -9.17 8.28 18.20
CA GLY A 139 -9.75 8.94 17.04
C GLY A 139 -9.01 8.72 15.73
N HIS A 140 -8.22 7.65 15.61
CA HIS A 140 -7.64 7.24 14.34
C HIS A 140 -8.66 6.47 13.51
N VAL A 141 -8.42 6.42 12.19
CA VAL A 141 -9.28 5.67 11.27
C VAL A 141 -8.75 4.24 11.15
N ILE A 142 -9.67 3.27 11.08
CA ILE A 142 -9.35 1.88 10.74
C ILE A 142 -9.75 1.59 9.30
N GLY A 143 -8.83 0.99 8.55
CA GLY A 143 -9.06 0.36 7.25
C GLY A 143 -8.88 -1.16 7.33
N CYS A 144 -9.46 -1.90 6.39
CA CYS A 144 -9.30 -3.35 6.29
C CYS A 144 -8.03 -3.73 5.50
N HIS A 145 -7.22 -4.64 6.03
CA HIS A 145 -6.02 -5.20 5.38
C HIS A 145 -6.12 -6.71 5.11
N GLY A 146 -7.35 -7.22 5.01
CA GLY A 146 -7.61 -8.66 4.88
C GLY A 146 -7.51 -9.40 6.21
N MET A 147 -7.72 -10.71 6.18
CA MET A 147 -7.76 -11.54 7.38
C MET A 147 -6.39 -12.17 7.66
N TRP A 148 -5.71 -12.66 6.62
CA TRP A 148 -4.49 -13.46 6.75
C TRP A 148 -3.28 -12.88 5.99
N HIS A 149 -3.40 -11.65 5.48
CA HIS A 149 -2.35 -10.91 4.77
C HIS A 149 -1.68 -11.73 3.64
N LYS A 150 -2.49 -12.46 2.86
CA LYS A 150 -2.00 -13.24 1.71
C LYS A 150 -1.93 -12.39 0.44
N LYS A 151 -0.93 -12.66 -0.41
CA LYS A 151 -0.75 -12.01 -1.71
C LYS A 151 -1.91 -12.30 -2.65
N TYR A 152 -2.59 -11.26 -3.12
CA TYR A 152 -3.74 -11.42 -4.00
C TYR A 152 -3.42 -11.63 -5.49
N LEU A 153 -2.18 -11.37 -5.92
CA LEU A 153 -1.77 -11.38 -7.34
C LEU A 153 -2.27 -12.61 -8.12
N PHE A 154 -2.15 -13.80 -7.52
CA PHE A 154 -2.57 -15.08 -8.11
C PHE A 154 -3.69 -15.77 -7.31
N SER A 155 -4.33 -15.05 -6.40
CA SER A 155 -5.41 -15.60 -5.57
C SER A 155 -6.72 -15.66 -6.34
N SER A 156 -7.54 -16.68 -6.04
CA SER A 156 -8.88 -16.82 -6.62
C SER A 156 -9.84 -15.74 -6.12
N LYS A 157 -10.89 -15.45 -6.90
CA LYS A 157 -11.98 -14.56 -6.49
C LYS A 157 -12.60 -14.98 -5.15
N SER A 158 -12.85 -16.28 -4.97
CA SER A 158 -13.46 -16.82 -3.76
C SER A 158 -12.57 -16.66 -2.53
N PHE A 159 -11.25 -16.82 -2.69
CA PHE A 159 -10.30 -16.60 -1.61
C PHE A 159 -10.28 -15.13 -1.17
N ILE A 160 -10.14 -14.20 -2.11
CA ILE A 160 -10.09 -12.75 -1.80
C ILE A 160 -11.38 -12.31 -1.11
N GLN A 161 -12.54 -12.75 -1.62
CA GLN A 161 -13.82 -12.44 -1.02
C GLN A 161 -13.95 -13.02 0.39
N LYS A 162 -13.48 -14.25 0.63
CA LYS A 162 -13.48 -14.88 1.96
C LYS A 162 -12.57 -14.11 2.93
N ASP A 163 -11.35 -13.80 2.51
CA ASP A 163 -10.35 -13.08 3.32
C ASP A 163 -10.87 -11.70 3.76
N ILE A 164 -11.44 -10.94 2.83
CA ILE A 164 -12.02 -9.62 3.14
C ILE A 164 -13.28 -9.75 4.02
N LYS A 165 -14.20 -10.66 3.66
CA LYS A 165 -15.46 -10.86 4.40
C LYS A 165 -15.18 -11.24 5.86
N GLU A 166 -14.20 -12.10 6.09
CA GLU A 166 -13.87 -12.57 7.44
C GLU A 166 -13.25 -11.47 8.29
N CYS A 167 -12.36 -10.66 7.71
CA CYS A 167 -11.84 -9.47 8.39
C CYS A 167 -12.98 -8.50 8.76
N MET A 168 -13.86 -8.16 7.81
CA MET A 168 -15.01 -7.29 8.06
C MET A 168 -15.95 -7.86 9.14
N ARG A 169 -16.16 -9.19 9.18
CA ARG A 169 -16.94 -9.85 10.22
C ARG A 169 -16.32 -9.65 11.60
N ILE A 170 -15.01 -9.86 11.75
CA ILE A 170 -14.30 -9.64 13.03
C ILE A 170 -14.41 -8.18 13.47
N LEU A 171 -14.17 -7.25 12.55
CA LEU A 171 -14.24 -5.81 12.83
C LEU A 171 -15.64 -5.38 13.29
N SER A 172 -16.68 -5.86 12.62
CA SER A 172 -18.07 -5.58 12.98
C SER A 172 -18.47 -6.23 14.30
N GLN A 173 -18.18 -7.52 14.49
CA GLN A 173 -18.68 -8.25 15.65
C GLN A 173 -17.99 -7.84 16.95
N ASN A 174 -16.65 -7.72 16.92
CA ASN A 174 -15.84 -7.54 18.12
C ASN A 174 -15.61 -6.06 18.47
N PHE A 175 -15.59 -5.18 17.46
CA PHE A 175 -15.22 -3.78 17.63
C PHE A 175 -16.31 -2.80 17.19
N LYS A 176 -17.44 -3.30 16.66
CA LYS A 176 -18.60 -2.50 16.22
C LYS A 176 -18.23 -1.44 15.16
N ILE A 177 -17.24 -1.74 14.32
CA ILE A 177 -16.82 -0.88 13.21
C ILE A 177 -17.01 -1.58 11.87
N SER A 178 -17.27 -0.78 10.85
CA SER A 178 -17.36 -1.23 9.45
C SER A 178 -16.51 -0.29 8.59
N PRO A 179 -15.21 -0.60 8.41
CA PRO A 179 -14.33 0.22 7.58
C PRO A 179 -14.84 0.36 6.15
N ASN A 180 -14.71 1.57 5.58
CA ASN A 180 -14.94 1.85 4.17
C ASN A 180 -13.63 2.02 3.38
N LEU A 181 -12.50 1.72 4.01
CA LEU A 181 -11.18 1.71 3.38
C LEU A 181 -10.63 0.30 3.34
N PHE A 182 -10.01 -0.04 2.22
CA PHE A 182 -9.29 -1.29 2.03
C PHE A 182 -7.89 -1.00 1.48
N ARG A 183 -6.89 -1.71 1.96
CA ARG A 183 -5.58 -1.79 1.31
C ARG A 183 -5.21 -3.25 1.11
N SER A 184 -4.76 -3.58 -0.09
CA SER A 184 -4.37 -4.95 -0.43
C SER A 184 -3.02 -5.31 0.21
N PRO A 185 -2.87 -6.50 0.80
CA PRO A 185 -1.58 -7.01 1.27
C PRO A 185 -0.47 -6.86 0.23
N HIS A 186 0.66 -6.30 0.65
CA HIS A 186 1.84 -5.99 -0.20
C HIS A 186 1.55 -5.06 -1.40
N GLY A 187 0.39 -4.41 -1.48
CA GLY A 187 -0.05 -3.62 -2.64
C GLY A 187 -0.42 -4.44 -3.87
N PHE A 188 -0.38 -5.77 -3.79
CA PHE A 188 -0.68 -6.63 -4.93
C PHE A 188 -2.18 -6.80 -5.13
N ARG A 189 -2.60 -6.72 -6.37
CA ARG A 189 -4.02 -6.80 -6.76
C ARG A 189 -4.23 -7.67 -7.97
N ASN A 190 -5.49 -7.95 -8.26
CA ASN A 190 -5.92 -8.59 -9.50
C ASN A 190 -7.28 -8.01 -9.94
N PHE A 191 -7.79 -8.47 -11.08
CA PHE A 191 -9.03 -7.95 -11.67
C PHE A 191 -10.28 -8.13 -10.79
N TYR A 192 -10.27 -9.08 -9.87
CA TYR A 192 -11.42 -9.33 -8.99
C TYR A 192 -11.51 -8.32 -7.85
N LEU A 193 -10.37 -7.78 -7.40
CA LEU A 193 -10.28 -7.04 -6.15
C LEU A 193 -11.25 -5.84 -6.11
N ALA A 194 -11.24 -5.01 -7.15
CA ALA A 194 -12.07 -3.79 -7.20
C ALA A 194 -13.57 -4.09 -7.08
N ASN A 195 -14.02 -5.15 -7.74
CA ASN A 195 -15.42 -5.59 -7.64
C ASN A 195 -15.74 -6.14 -6.25
N ILE A 196 -14.82 -6.93 -5.67
CA ILE A 196 -15.02 -7.53 -4.34
C ILE A 196 -15.12 -6.44 -3.28
N ILE A 197 -14.19 -5.49 -3.22
CA ILE A 197 -14.25 -4.41 -2.22
C ILE A 197 -15.48 -3.51 -2.43
N GLY A 198 -15.95 -3.39 -3.68
CA GLY A 198 -17.17 -2.69 -4.01
C GLY A 198 -18.43 -3.33 -3.44
N LEU A 199 -18.44 -4.64 -3.14
CA LEU A 199 -19.54 -5.33 -2.46
C LEU A 199 -19.63 -4.98 -0.96
N PHE A 200 -18.57 -4.38 -0.40
CA PHE A 200 -18.50 -3.96 0.99
C PHE A 200 -18.45 -2.43 1.12
N ASP A 201 -18.78 -1.70 0.05
CA ASP A 201 -18.70 -0.24 -0.02
C ASP A 201 -17.35 0.34 0.40
N MET A 202 -16.27 -0.40 0.11
CA MET A 202 -14.90 0.03 0.41
C MET A 202 -14.21 0.65 -0.81
N VAL A 203 -13.29 1.57 -0.51
CA VAL A 203 -12.36 2.19 -1.47
C VAL A 203 -10.97 1.59 -1.28
N HIS A 204 -10.28 1.29 -2.39
CA HIS A 204 -8.88 0.84 -2.33
C HIS A 204 -7.96 2.04 -2.18
N LEU A 205 -7.32 2.16 -1.02
CA LEU A 205 -6.37 3.22 -0.71
C LEU A 205 -4.93 2.72 -0.89
N SER A 206 -4.28 3.20 -1.94
CA SER A 206 -2.85 2.95 -2.18
C SER A 206 -1.96 3.90 -1.37
N TRP A 207 -0.68 4.01 -1.72
CA TRP A 207 0.27 4.96 -1.14
C TRP A 207 1.14 5.61 -2.21
N HIS A 208 1.71 6.77 -1.89
CA HIS A 208 2.69 7.43 -2.74
C HIS A 208 4.11 7.01 -2.39
N ARG A 209 4.42 6.94 -1.10
CA ARG A 209 5.76 6.65 -0.59
C ARG A 209 5.71 5.56 0.47
N GLY A 210 6.43 4.48 0.23
CA GLY A 210 6.66 3.42 1.22
C GLY A 210 7.99 3.61 1.90
N PHE A 211 8.01 3.44 3.23
CA PHE A 211 9.24 3.53 4.01
C PHE A 211 10.02 2.23 4.07
N TRP A 212 9.40 1.09 3.73
CA TRP A 212 10.01 -0.24 3.83
C TRP A 212 10.65 -0.49 5.21
N ASP A 213 10.01 0.03 6.24
CA ASP A 213 10.38 0.01 7.66
C ASP A 213 10.24 -1.38 8.31
N THR A 214 9.84 -2.39 7.52
CA THR A 214 9.79 -3.81 7.87
C THR A 214 10.90 -4.62 7.19
N ASP A 215 11.67 -4.03 6.25
CA ASP A 215 12.80 -4.71 5.61
C ASP A 215 14.04 -4.63 6.52
N PRO A 216 14.59 -5.76 6.99
CA PRO A 216 15.76 -5.76 7.88
C PRO A 216 17.02 -5.18 7.22
N ASN A 217 17.04 -5.00 5.90
CA ASN A 217 18.16 -4.40 5.18
C ASN A 217 18.06 -2.87 5.05
N VAL A 218 16.96 -2.26 5.50
CA VAL A 218 16.76 -0.81 5.47
C VAL A 218 17.27 -0.23 6.78
N SER A 219 18.28 0.64 6.69
CA SER A 219 18.85 1.30 7.86
C SER A 219 18.02 2.51 8.32
N THR A 220 18.29 3.00 9.53
CA THR A 220 17.69 4.23 10.05
C THR A 220 18.00 5.45 9.18
N GLU A 221 19.21 5.52 8.61
CA GLU A 221 19.64 6.60 7.73
C GLU A 221 18.83 6.59 6.43
N GLU A 222 18.58 5.40 5.87
CA GLU A 222 17.76 5.24 4.68
C GLU A 222 16.30 5.68 4.93
N LEU A 223 15.73 5.40 6.11
CA LEU A 223 14.40 5.92 6.50
C LEU A 223 14.38 7.45 6.55
N ILE A 224 15.43 8.07 7.11
CA ILE A 224 15.57 9.54 7.15
C ILE A 224 15.70 10.11 5.74
N LEU A 225 16.52 9.49 4.87
CA LEU A 225 16.67 9.92 3.48
C LEU A 225 15.33 9.90 2.74
N ARG A 226 14.54 8.84 2.91
CA ARG A 226 13.19 8.74 2.32
C ARG A 226 12.26 9.84 2.82
N ALA A 227 12.35 10.22 4.09
CA ALA A 227 11.56 11.31 4.63
C ALA A 227 12.00 12.69 4.10
N LYS A 228 13.28 12.87 3.76
CA LYS A 228 13.78 14.11 3.13
C LYS A 228 13.21 14.32 1.72
N GLU A 229 12.84 13.27 1.02
CA GLU A 229 12.30 13.34 -0.33
C GLU A 229 10.78 13.48 -0.42
N ILE A 230 10.08 13.53 0.71
CA ILE A 230 8.63 13.70 0.73
C ILE A 230 8.24 14.99 0.02
N THR A 231 7.18 14.88 -0.78
CA THR A 231 6.54 15.99 -1.47
C THR A 231 5.12 16.18 -0.94
N LYS A 232 4.55 17.37 -1.19
CA LYS A 232 3.19 17.71 -0.78
C LYS A 232 2.18 16.74 -1.38
N GLY A 233 1.15 16.41 -0.59
CA GLY A 233 0.07 15.53 -1.00
C GLY A 233 0.41 14.03 -1.06
N GLU A 234 1.52 13.62 -0.44
CA GLU A 234 1.86 12.21 -0.37
C GLU A 234 1.09 11.47 0.74
N ILE A 235 0.81 10.19 0.45
CA ILE A 235 0.32 9.22 1.41
C ILE A 235 1.53 8.38 1.76
N LEU A 236 1.89 8.41 3.05
CA LEU A 236 3.06 7.74 3.57
C LEU A 236 2.64 6.39 4.13
N LEU A 237 3.26 5.33 3.63
CA LEU A 237 3.12 3.98 4.13
C LEU A 237 4.26 3.67 5.10
N PHE A 238 3.88 3.51 6.36
CA PHE A 238 4.63 2.86 7.42
C PHE A 238 3.92 1.56 7.80
N HIS A 239 4.50 0.79 8.71
CA HIS A 239 3.86 -0.39 9.27
C HIS A 239 3.76 -0.26 10.78
N ASP A 240 2.69 -0.80 11.35
CA ASP A 240 2.55 -1.05 12.79
C ASP A 240 3.17 -2.40 13.16
N GLY A 241 2.80 -3.46 12.43
CA GLY A 241 3.29 -4.83 12.61
C GLY A 241 4.27 -5.29 11.54
N ILE A 242 4.41 -6.61 11.37
CA ILE A 242 5.05 -7.26 10.21
C ILE A 242 4.16 -8.45 9.84
N ASP A 243 3.33 -8.31 8.82
CA ASP A 243 2.39 -9.36 8.38
C ASP A 243 1.53 -9.85 9.58
N THR A 244 1.25 -11.15 9.67
CA THR A 244 0.58 -11.79 10.81
C THR A 244 1.56 -12.25 11.91
N VAL A 245 2.79 -11.73 11.96
CA VAL A 245 3.74 -12.07 13.03
C VAL A 245 3.23 -11.46 14.33
N LEU A 246 2.97 -12.30 15.34
CA LEU A 246 2.39 -11.83 16.60
C LEU A 246 3.36 -10.95 17.35
N ASP A 247 4.63 -11.34 17.48
CA ASP A 247 5.65 -10.58 18.20
C ASP A 247 6.72 -9.99 17.27
N PRO A 248 6.36 -9.05 16.36
CA PRO A 248 7.33 -8.49 15.43
C PRO A 248 8.37 -7.67 16.20
N ASN A 249 9.56 -7.48 15.65
CA ASN A 249 10.50 -6.49 16.16
C ASN A 249 10.43 -5.20 15.33
N ARG A 250 9.93 -4.12 15.93
CA ARG A 250 9.82 -2.78 15.32
C ARG A 250 10.58 -1.71 16.10
N SER A 251 11.48 -2.11 17.01
CA SER A 251 12.21 -1.16 17.86
C SER A 251 12.99 -0.13 17.04
N ASN A 252 13.66 -0.55 15.97
CA ASN A 252 14.43 0.35 15.09
C ASN A 252 13.54 1.45 14.48
N PHE A 253 12.33 1.09 14.02
CA PHE A 253 11.37 2.04 13.49
C PHE A 253 10.90 3.00 14.59
N LEU A 254 10.53 2.48 15.76
CA LEU A 254 10.05 3.31 16.87
C LEU A 254 11.08 4.32 17.36
N THR A 255 12.37 3.96 17.37
CA THR A 255 13.44 4.89 17.76
C THR A 255 13.54 6.08 16.80
N ILE A 256 13.26 5.90 15.51
CA ILE A 256 13.41 6.95 14.50
C ILE A 256 12.11 7.66 14.13
N PHE A 257 10.95 7.05 14.39
CA PHE A 257 9.66 7.61 14.01
C PHE A 257 9.40 9.03 14.57
N PRO A 258 9.67 9.34 15.85
CA PRO A 258 9.56 10.71 16.35
C PRO A 258 10.45 11.72 15.60
N ASN A 259 11.66 11.32 15.24
CA ASN A 259 12.59 12.17 14.49
C ASN A 259 12.08 12.43 13.06
N ILE A 260 11.45 11.43 12.43
CA ILE A 260 10.81 11.59 11.12
C ILE A 260 9.66 12.61 11.23
N ILE A 261 8.79 12.49 12.24
CA ILE A 261 7.67 13.44 12.44
C ILE A 261 8.20 14.88 12.63
N ASN A 262 9.16 15.07 13.54
CA ASN A 262 9.76 16.37 13.80
C ASN A 262 10.42 16.95 12.52
N MET A 263 11.13 16.12 11.76
CA MET A 263 11.73 16.57 10.50
C MET A 263 10.68 17.02 9.49
N LEU A 264 9.55 16.32 9.38
CA LEU A 264 8.47 16.70 8.46
C LEU A 264 7.80 18.01 8.87
N GLN A 265 7.56 18.21 10.18
CA GLN A 265 7.06 19.47 10.72
C GLN A 265 8.03 20.63 10.45
N ASN A 266 9.33 20.44 10.68
CA ASN A 266 10.35 21.46 10.42
C ASN A 266 10.47 21.81 8.93
N LYS A 267 10.11 20.90 8.03
CA LYS A 267 10.01 21.16 6.59
C LYS A 267 8.70 21.87 6.19
N GLY A 268 7.81 22.13 7.13
CA GLY A 268 6.54 22.84 6.91
C GLY A 268 5.39 21.96 6.42
N PHE A 269 5.49 20.63 6.55
CA PHE A 269 4.37 19.75 6.22
C PHE A 269 3.30 19.77 7.32
N SER A 270 2.04 19.86 6.89
CA SER A 270 0.88 19.60 7.75
C SER A 270 0.41 18.16 7.57
N PHE A 271 -0.28 17.62 8.58
CA PHE A 271 -0.79 16.25 8.54
C PHE A 271 -2.29 16.25 8.32
N ALA A 272 -2.74 15.59 7.24
CA ALA A 272 -4.14 15.46 6.90
C ALA A 272 -4.89 14.66 7.96
N ASP A 273 -6.04 15.17 8.41
CA ASP A 273 -6.96 14.39 9.24
C ASP A 273 -7.74 13.39 8.36
N PRO A 274 -7.52 12.07 8.52
CA PRO A 274 -8.20 11.07 7.70
C PRO A 274 -9.72 11.06 7.87
N ARG A 275 -10.26 11.59 8.97
CA ARG A 275 -11.71 11.65 9.21
C ARG A 275 -12.39 12.68 8.32
N ILE A 276 -11.68 13.73 7.92
CA ILE A 276 -12.15 14.71 6.94
C ILE A 276 -12.09 14.09 5.55
N PHE A 277 -10.95 13.45 5.22
CA PHE A 277 -10.76 12.75 3.95
C PHE A 277 -11.90 11.78 3.62
N ILE A 278 -12.25 10.91 4.57
CA ILE A 278 -13.19 9.82 4.31
C ILE A 278 -14.61 10.32 4.04
N LYS A 279 -14.99 11.48 4.56
CA LYS A 279 -16.30 12.09 4.27
C LYS A 279 -16.46 12.45 2.78
N HIS A 280 -15.36 12.66 2.06
CA HIS A 280 -15.35 12.97 0.63
C HIS A 280 -15.23 11.72 -0.27
N LEU A 281 -15.19 10.51 0.31
CA LEU A 281 -15.12 9.26 -0.45
C LEU A 281 -16.50 8.72 -0.88
N ASN A 282 -17.58 9.28 -0.34
CA ASN A 282 -18.97 8.91 -0.63
C ASN A 282 -19.61 9.84 -1.66
#